data_AF-A0A397WCW3-F1
#
_entry.id   AF-A0A397WCW3-F1
#
_cell.length_a   1.000
_cell.length_b   1.000
_cell.length_c   1.000
_cell.angle_alpha   90.00
_cell.angle_beta   90.00
_cell.angle_gamma   90.00
#
_symmetry.space_group_name_H-M   'P 1'
#
loop_
_entity.id
_entity.type
_entity.pdbx_description
1 polymer ?
#
loop_
_entity_poly.entity_id
_entity_poly.type
_entity_poly.pdbx_seq_one_letter_code
_entity_poly.pdbx_strand_id
1 'polypeptide(L)'
;MTFHENYSNLLTQLPPSLIKAGWNRLTTRKKNPLSESEASSISPIIEAFLKHEVDRYQRNKKPRYNPTIEIETESHCIVIPVSKPENLLYNTNIALLYSVEEVNARIKEATDNLRQEFIKSTEETLKTIKQQKDIECNQIKIDMANRSTKLFELTLKKLI
;
A
#
# COMPACT_ATOMS: atom_id res chain seq x y z
N MET A 1 1.66 4.40 36.38
CA MET A 1 1.17 4.60 34.99
C MET A 1 -0.08 3.77 34.71
N THR A 2 -1.23 4.18 35.25
CA THR A 2 -2.52 3.52 35.00
C THR A 2 -3.59 4.59 34.82
N PHE A 3 -4.46 4.41 33.83
CA PHE A 3 -5.63 5.26 33.65
C PHE A 3 -6.58 5.12 34.85
N HIS A 4 -7.38 6.16 35.11
CA HIS A 4 -8.37 6.15 36.17
C HIS A 4 -9.37 5.00 35.98
N GLU A 5 -9.85 4.41 37.09
CA GLU A 5 -10.84 3.32 37.08
C GLU A 5 -12.16 3.70 36.42
N ASN A 6 -12.48 5.00 36.37
CA ASN A 6 -13.66 5.53 35.67
C ASN A 6 -13.68 5.16 34.17
N TYR A 7 -12.52 4.85 33.59
CA TYR A 7 -12.41 4.44 32.19
C TYR A 7 -12.42 2.92 32.00
N SER A 8 -12.62 2.13 33.05
CA SER A 8 -12.55 0.65 32.99
C SER A 8 -13.39 0.05 31.87
N ASN A 9 -14.60 0.59 31.64
CA ASN A 9 -15.45 0.14 30.53
C ASN A 9 -14.77 0.30 29.15
N LEU A 10 -14.12 1.44 28.89
CA LEU A 10 -13.40 1.67 27.64
C LEU A 10 -12.12 0.83 27.55
N LEU A 11 -11.41 0.68 28.67
CA LEU A 11 -10.15 -0.07 28.73
C LEU A 11 -10.36 -1.57 28.48
N THR A 12 -11.46 -2.16 28.99
CA THR A 12 -11.78 -3.58 28.74
C THR A 12 -12.04 -3.90 27.27
N GLN A 13 -12.35 -2.90 26.45
CA GLN A 13 -12.59 -3.07 25.01
C GLN A 13 -11.29 -3.00 24.17
N LEU A 14 -10.17 -2.63 24.79
CA LEU A 14 -8.87 -2.48 24.14
C LEU A 14 -7.88 -3.55 24.58
N PRO A 15 -7.03 -4.07 23.68
CA PRO A 15 -5.93 -4.94 24.06
C PRO A 15 -4.89 -4.16 24.90
N PRO A 16 -4.19 -4.83 25.85
CA PRO A 16 -3.22 -4.18 26.74
C PRO A 16 -2.11 -3.38 26.05
N SER A 17 -1.69 -3.82 24.86
CA SER A 17 -0.69 -3.13 24.03
C SER A 17 -1.14 -1.74 23.59
N LEU A 18 -2.42 -1.59 23.22
CA LEU A 18 -2.99 -0.30 22.80
C LEU A 18 -3.22 0.63 23.99
N ILE A 19 -3.57 0.09 25.16
CA ILE A 19 -3.67 0.88 26.39
C ILE A 19 -2.30 1.48 26.74
N LYS A 20 -1.24 0.66 26.73
CA LYS A 20 0.14 1.12 26.99
C LYS A 20 0.61 2.15 25.95
N ALA A 21 0.31 1.92 24.68
CA ALA A 21 0.65 2.87 23.62
C ALA A 21 -0.12 4.19 23.75
N GLY A 22 -1.41 4.13 24.11
CA GLY A 22 -2.26 5.30 24.35
C GLY A 22 -1.77 6.14 25.52
N TRP A 23 -1.38 5.48 26.61
CA TRP A 23 -0.74 6.12 27.76
C TRP A 23 0.52 6.89 27.36
N ASN A 24 1.45 6.21 26.69
CA ASN A 24 2.68 6.85 26.20
C ASN A 24 2.38 8.03 25.28
N ARG A 25 1.39 7.91 24.38
CA ARG A 25 0.99 9.03 23.51
C ARG A 25 0.47 10.21 24.30
N LEU A 26 -0.24 10.04 25.41
CA LEU A 26 -0.76 11.16 26.19
C LEU A 26 0.36 11.85 27.00
N THR A 27 1.30 11.08 27.54
CA THR A 27 2.37 11.59 28.40
C THR A 27 3.61 12.06 27.65
N THR A 28 3.83 11.61 26.41
CA THR A 28 5.02 11.96 25.59
C THR A 28 4.70 12.79 24.35
N ARG A 29 3.47 13.33 24.27
CA ARG A 29 3.02 14.16 23.14
C ARG A 29 3.92 15.39 22.95
N LYS A 30 4.27 15.69 21.69
CA LYS A 30 5.13 16.83 21.33
C LYS A 30 4.53 18.20 21.68
N LYS A 31 3.20 18.30 21.74
CA LYS A 31 2.47 19.50 22.19
C LYS A 31 1.58 19.10 23.36
N ASN A 32 1.74 19.77 24.49
CA ASN A 32 0.99 19.55 25.73
C ASN A 32 1.03 18.09 26.21
N PRO A 33 2.21 17.55 26.57
CA PRO A 33 2.28 16.28 27.27
C PRO A 33 1.51 16.39 28.59
N LEU A 34 0.62 15.44 28.86
CA LEU A 34 0.00 15.35 30.17
C LEU A 34 1.02 14.78 31.15
N SER A 35 1.08 15.33 32.36
CA SER A 35 1.77 14.67 33.46
C SER A 35 1.09 13.34 33.81
N GLU A 36 1.78 12.46 34.53
CA GLU A 36 1.19 11.17 34.92
C GLU A 36 -0.04 11.35 35.80
N SER A 37 -0.05 12.35 36.69
CA SER A 37 -1.21 12.66 37.55
C SER A 37 -2.40 13.14 36.73
N GLU A 38 -2.18 13.98 35.72
CA GLU A 38 -3.24 14.43 34.81
C GLU A 38 -3.75 13.28 33.94
N ALA A 39 -2.86 12.45 33.41
CA ALA A 39 -3.22 11.28 32.61
C ALA A 39 -3.95 10.18 33.43
N SER A 40 -3.68 10.11 34.74
CA SER A 40 -4.42 9.28 35.70
C SER A 40 -5.70 9.94 36.23
N SER A 41 -5.94 11.23 35.96
CA SER A 41 -7.13 11.94 36.45
C SER A 41 -8.35 11.74 35.55
N ILE A 42 -9.53 12.07 36.07
CA ILE A 42 -10.76 12.10 35.28
C ILE A 42 -10.78 13.40 34.47
N SER A 43 -10.51 13.29 33.16
CA SER A 43 -10.55 14.40 32.22
C SER A 43 -11.36 14.05 30.96
N PRO A 44 -12.24 14.94 30.48
CA PRO A 44 -12.98 14.74 29.23
C PRO A 44 -12.06 14.51 28.01
N ILE A 45 -10.86 15.09 28.02
CA ILE A 45 -9.88 14.94 26.93
C ILE A 45 -9.38 13.50 26.83
N ILE A 46 -9.15 12.87 27.98
CA ILE A 46 -8.69 11.48 28.08
C ILE A 46 -9.83 10.54 27.67
N GLU A 47 -11.05 10.83 28.12
CA GLU A 47 -12.24 10.04 27.75
C GLU A 47 -12.48 10.07 26.24
N ALA A 48 -12.44 11.25 25.61
CA ALA A 48 -12.61 11.39 24.16
C ALA A 48 -11.52 10.65 23.38
N PHE A 49 -10.26 10.71 23.86
CA PHE A 49 -9.15 9.97 23.27
C PHE A 49 -9.37 8.45 23.34
N LEU A 50 -9.77 7.93 24.49
CA LEU A 50 -10.03 6.50 24.67
C LEU A 50 -11.21 6.02 23.83
N LYS A 51 -12.31 6.79 23.75
CA LYS A 51 -13.45 6.49 22.84
C LYS A 51 -12.99 6.38 21.38
N HIS A 52 -12.16 7.33 20.92
CA HIS A 52 -11.62 7.28 19.56
C HIS A 52 -10.72 6.05 19.31
N GLU A 53 -9.87 5.66 20.26
CA GLU A 53 -9.04 4.45 20.11
C GLU A 53 -9.88 3.16 20.12
N VAL A 54 -10.95 3.10 20.93
CA VAL A 54 -11.93 1.99 20.90
C VAL A 54 -12.60 1.90 19.53
N ASP A 55 -13.14 3.01 19.04
CA ASP A 55 -13.80 3.06 17.73
C ASP A 55 -12.84 2.65 16.60
N ARG A 56 -11.60 3.16 16.64
CA ARG A 56 -10.56 2.81 15.67
C ARG A 56 -10.25 1.32 15.71
N TYR A 57 -10.10 0.75 16.89
CA TYR A 57 -9.83 -0.68 17.04
C TYR A 57 -10.98 -1.54 16.52
N GLN A 58 -12.22 -1.17 16.84
CA GLN A 58 -13.41 -1.87 16.35
C GLN A 58 -13.59 -1.75 14.83
N ARG A 59 -13.32 -0.57 14.24
CA ARG A 59 -13.34 -0.38 12.77
C ARG A 59 -12.30 -1.25 12.06
N ASN A 60 -11.10 -1.37 12.64
CA ASN A 60 -10.03 -2.19 12.10
C ASN A 60 -10.20 -3.70 12.39
N LYS A 61 -11.09 -4.06 13.32
CA LYS A 61 -11.47 -5.46 13.60
C LYS A 61 -12.40 -6.05 12.55
N LYS A 62 -13.18 -5.23 11.84
CA LYS A 62 -14.01 -5.73 10.74
C LYS A 62 -13.08 -6.10 9.58
N PRO A 63 -13.17 -7.32 9.02
CA PRO A 63 -12.41 -7.65 7.83
C PRO A 63 -12.78 -6.61 6.76
N ARG A 64 -11.77 -5.93 6.22
CA ARG A 64 -11.97 -5.15 4.99
C ARG A 64 -12.51 -6.15 3.97
N TYR A 65 -13.72 -5.89 3.50
CA TYR A 65 -14.46 -6.71 2.56
C TYR A 65 -13.56 -7.07 1.36
N ASN A 66 -13.17 -8.33 1.25
CA ASN A 66 -12.64 -8.91 0.01
C ASN A 66 -13.86 -9.49 -0.73
N PRO A 67 -14.09 -9.19 -2.02
CA PRO A 67 -15.24 -9.72 -2.74
C PRO A 67 -15.16 -11.26 -2.79
N THR A 68 -16.15 -11.94 -2.23
CA THR A 68 -16.32 -13.38 -2.37
C THR A 68 -16.70 -13.67 -3.82
N ILE A 69 -15.85 -14.38 -4.56
CA ILE A 69 -16.25 -15.06 -5.78
C ILE A 69 -17.01 -16.30 -5.33
N GLU A 70 -18.31 -16.37 -5.65
CA GLU A 70 -19.11 -17.57 -5.46
C GLU A 70 -18.60 -18.65 -6.42
N ILE A 71 -17.88 -19.63 -5.88
CA ILE A 71 -17.64 -20.90 -6.56
C ILE A 71 -18.46 -21.93 -5.80
N GLU A 72 -19.54 -22.37 -6.42
CA GLU A 72 -20.28 -23.55 -6.00
C GLU A 72 -19.34 -24.77 -6.10
N THR A 73 -19.00 -25.37 -4.97
CA THR A 73 -18.48 -26.74 -4.96
C THR A 73 -19.41 -27.61 -4.14
N GLU A 74 -20.03 -28.54 -4.86
CA GLU A 74 -20.89 -29.60 -4.35
C GLU A 74 -20.15 -30.47 -3.33
N SER A 75 -20.86 -30.76 -2.24
CA SER A 75 -20.64 -31.90 -1.33
C SER A 75 -19.39 -31.86 -0.43
N HIS A 76 -19.61 -31.64 0.86
CA HIS A 76 -19.48 -32.69 1.88
C HIS A 76 -19.71 -32.08 3.27
N CYS A 77 -20.78 -32.49 3.94
CA CYS A 77 -21.01 -32.15 5.34
C CYS A 77 -19.95 -32.81 6.23
N ILE A 78 -19.10 -32.01 6.88
CA ILE A 78 -18.24 -32.51 7.96
C ILE A 78 -18.91 -32.17 9.29
N VAL A 79 -19.45 -33.20 9.94
CA VAL A 79 -19.91 -33.15 11.34
C VAL A 79 -18.68 -33.19 12.24
N ILE A 80 -18.45 -32.14 13.04
CA ILE A 80 -17.41 -32.13 14.07
C ILE A 80 -18.07 -32.38 15.43
N PRO A 81 -17.71 -33.43 16.20
CA PRO A 81 -18.22 -33.63 17.55
C PRO A 81 -17.63 -32.58 18.50
N VAL A 82 -18.50 -31.96 19.30
CA VAL A 82 -18.12 -30.96 20.31
C VAL A 82 -17.38 -31.65 21.46
N SER A 83 -16.08 -31.42 21.56
CA SER A 83 -15.29 -31.71 22.77
C SER A 83 -14.28 -30.57 22.97
N LYS A 84 -14.60 -29.68 23.92
CA LYS A 84 -13.78 -28.62 24.57
C LYS A 84 -12.75 -27.83 23.72
N PRO A 85 -12.92 -26.51 23.52
CA PRO A 85 -11.91 -25.68 22.88
C PRO A 85 -11.00 -25.05 23.94
N GLU A 86 -9.86 -25.66 24.21
CA GLU A 86 -8.72 -24.93 24.78
C GLU A 86 -7.60 -24.90 23.71
N ASN A 87 -7.34 -23.69 23.21
CA ASN A 87 -6.08 -23.27 22.57
C ASN A 87 -5.68 -23.78 21.17
N LEU A 88 -6.59 -23.98 20.21
CA LEU A 88 -6.18 -24.27 18.81
C LEU A 88 -6.99 -23.55 17.69
N LEU A 89 -7.58 -22.38 17.95
CA LEU A 89 -8.43 -21.68 16.95
C LEU A 89 -7.94 -20.29 16.52
N TYR A 90 -6.64 -20.10 16.28
CA TYR A 90 -6.16 -18.90 15.58
C TYR A 90 -5.22 -19.15 14.40
N ASN A 91 -4.92 -20.42 14.07
CA ASN A 91 -4.01 -20.72 12.95
C ASN A 91 -4.63 -21.58 11.84
N THR A 92 -5.76 -22.25 12.10
CA THR A 92 -6.29 -23.28 11.19
C THR A 92 -7.15 -22.72 10.05
N ASN A 93 -7.67 -21.49 10.15
CA ASN A 93 -8.60 -20.93 9.15
C ASN A 93 -7.96 -20.04 8.07
N ILE A 94 -6.66 -19.77 8.12
CA ILE A 94 -5.94 -19.06 7.02
C ILE A 94 -5.21 -20.05 6.10
N ALA A 95 -4.87 -21.24 6.61
CA ALA A 95 -4.17 -22.27 5.85
C ALA A 95 -5.08 -23.05 4.87
N LEU A 96 -6.39 -22.91 4.98
CA LEU A 96 -7.35 -23.60 4.13
C LEU A 96 -7.63 -22.77 2.86
N LEU A 97 -6.67 -22.67 1.92
CA LEU A 97 -6.98 -22.58 0.48
C LEU A 97 -5.80 -22.62 -0.50
N TYR A 98 -4.54 -22.43 -0.10
CA TYR A 98 -3.40 -22.54 -1.03
C TYR A 98 -2.14 -23.08 -0.34
N SER A 99 -1.41 -23.98 -1.02
CA SER A 99 -0.12 -24.46 -0.51
C SER A 99 0.95 -23.37 -0.63
N VAL A 100 1.98 -23.44 0.22
CA VAL A 100 3.11 -22.49 0.19
C VAL A 100 3.79 -22.51 -1.19
N GLU A 101 3.87 -23.68 -1.81
CA GLU A 101 4.41 -23.87 -3.15
C GLU A 101 3.58 -23.15 -4.21
N GLU A 102 2.25 -23.21 -4.13
CA GLU A 102 1.37 -22.53 -5.08
C GLU A 102 1.48 -21.00 -4.96
N VAL A 103 1.55 -20.48 -3.73
CA VAL A 103 1.78 -19.04 -3.49
C VAL A 103 3.13 -18.62 -4.08
N ASN A 104 4.19 -19.39 -3.84
CA ASN A 104 5.52 -19.11 -4.38
C ASN A 104 5.56 -19.16 -5.92
N ALA A 105 4.85 -20.11 -6.53
CA ALA A 105 4.74 -20.23 -7.98
C ALA A 105 4.05 -18.99 -8.57
N ARG A 106 2.92 -18.56 -8.00
CA ARG A 106 2.20 -17.34 -8.43
C ARG A 106 3.03 -16.07 -8.25
N ILE A 107 3.77 -15.96 -7.15
CA ILE A 107 4.69 -14.82 -6.93
C ILE A 107 5.78 -14.81 -7.99
N LYS A 108 6.38 -15.96 -8.28
CA LYS A 108 7.42 -16.08 -9.30
C LYS A 108 6.88 -15.72 -10.68
N GLU A 109 5.72 -16.25 -11.05
CA GLU A 109 5.06 -15.96 -12.33
C GLU A 109 4.74 -14.47 -12.47
N ALA A 110 4.12 -13.86 -11.47
CA ALA A 110 3.82 -12.42 -11.49
C ALA A 110 5.09 -11.56 -11.59
N THR A 111 6.17 -11.98 -10.92
CA THR A 111 7.47 -11.30 -10.99
C THR A 111 8.10 -11.43 -12.38
N ASP A 112 8.05 -12.63 -12.98
CA ASP A 112 8.59 -12.88 -14.31
C ASP A 112 7.78 -12.12 -15.38
N ASN A 113 6.45 -12.10 -15.27
CA ASN A 113 5.58 -11.32 -16.17
C ASN A 113 5.88 -9.83 -16.11
N LEU A 114 6.00 -9.26 -14.90
CA LEU A 114 6.34 -7.84 -14.73
C LEU A 114 7.70 -7.51 -15.35
N ARG A 115 8.70 -8.38 -15.18
CA ARG A 115 10.02 -8.21 -15.80
C ARG A 115 9.94 -8.20 -17.32
N GLN A 116 9.17 -9.13 -17.90
CA GLN A 116 9.00 -9.21 -19.35
C GLN A 116 8.28 -7.97 -19.91
N GLU A 117 7.21 -7.51 -19.26
CA GLU A 117 6.52 -6.28 -19.67
C GLU A 117 7.44 -5.06 -19.61
N PHE A 118 8.25 -4.94 -18.56
CA PHE A 118 9.20 -3.84 -18.42
C PHE A 118 10.27 -3.84 -19.53
N ILE A 119 10.85 -5.01 -19.81
CA ILE A 119 11.85 -5.17 -20.88
C ILE A 119 11.23 -4.82 -22.22
N LYS A 120 10.07 -5.41 -22.55
CA LYS A 120 9.37 -5.16 -23.81
C LYS A 120 9.03 -3.68 -23.99
N SER A 121 8.44 -3.06 -22.97
CA SER A 121 8.10 -1.63 -23.01
C SER A 121 9.34 -0.74 -23.21
N THR A 122 10.46 -1.09 -22.55
CA THR A 122 11.72 -0.36 -22.69
C THR A 122 12.28 -0.50 -24.11
N GLU A 123 12.30 -1.70 -24.68
CA GLU A 123 12.78 -1.95 -26.04
C GLU A 123 11.96 -1.20 -27.10
N GLU A 124 10.63 -1.25 -26.98
CA GLU A 124 9.72 -0.51 -27.87
C GLU A 124 9.95 0.99 -27.79
N THR A 125 10.08 1.52 -26.57
CA THR A 125 10.35 2.95 -26.34
C THR A 125 11.69 3.38 -26.95
N LEU A 126 12.76 2.60 -26.73
CA LEU A 126 14.08 2.89 -27.29
C LEU A 126 14.09 2.83 -28.81
N LYS A 127 13.37 1.87 -29.41
CA LYS A 127 13.22 1.77 -30.86
C LYS A 127 12.57 3.03 -31.45
N THR A 128 11.48 3.50 -30.84
CA THR A 128 10.79 4.71 -31.28
C THR A 128 11.66 5.96 -31.13
N ILE A 129 12.37 6.10 -30.00
CA ILE A 129 13.30 7.22 -29.78
C ILE A 129 14.39 7.23 -30.86
N LYS A 130 14.98 6.07 -31.16
CA LYS A 130 16.01 5.95 -32.19
C LYS A 130 15.47 6.37 -33.56
N GLN A 131 14.32 5.84 -33.97
CA GLN A 131 13.68 6.19 -35.24
C GLN A 131 13.38 7.69 -35.34
N GLN A 132 12.85 8.29 -34.27
CA GLN A 132 12.56 9.72 -34.25
C GLN A 132 13.83 10.56 -34.39
N LYS A 133 14.91 10.16 -33.72
CA LYS A 133 16.20 10.86 -33.80
C LYS A 133 16.86 10.72 -35.17
N ASP A 134 16.73 9.57 -35.83
CA ASP A 134 17.22 9.38 -37.19
C ASP A 134 16.47 10.29 -38.18
N ILE A 135 15.15 10.42 -38.04
CA ILE A 135 14.33 11.33 -38.85
C ILE A 135 14.74 12.79 -38.61
N GLU A 136 14.85 13.21 -37.34
CA GLU A 136 15.26 14.57 -36.96
C GLU A 136 16.63 14.92 -37.54
N CYS A 137 17.61 14.02 -37.44
CA CYS A 137 18.94 14.19 -37.99
C CYS A 137 18.93 14.34 -39.52
N ASN A 138 18.15 13.52 -40.22
CA ASN A 138 18.02 13.61 -41.67
C ASN A 138 17.37 14.91 -42.11
N GLN A 139 16.34 15.38 -41.39
CA GLN A 139 15.70 16.67 -41.67
C GLN A 139 16.68 17.83 -41.50
N ILE A 140 17.45 17.85 -40.41
CA ILE A 140 18.48 18.88 -40.16
C ILE A 140 19.49 18.93 -41.30
N LYS A 141 19.96 17.77 -41.79
CA LYS A 141 20.91 17.71 -42.92
C LYS A 141 20.33 18.35 -44.19
N ILE A 142 19.07 18.05 -44.51
CA ILE A 142 18.37 18.61 -45.67
C ILE A 142 18.19 20.12 -45.52
N ASP A 143 17.75 20.58 -44.35
CA ASP A 143 17.54 22.01 -44.06
C ASP A 143 18.84 22.80 -44.15
N MET A 144 19.95 22.25 -43.64
CA MET A 144 21.27 22.84 -43.76
C MET A 144 21.72 22.97 -45.22
N ALA A 145 21.56 21.91 -46.03
CA ALA A 145 21.90 21.95 -47.45
C ALA A 145 21.10 23.03 -48.18
N ASN A 146 19.78 23.06 -47.97
CA ASN A 146 18.89 24.05 -48.58
C ASN A 146 19.26 25.49 -48.16
N ARG A 147 19.58 25.71 -46.89
CA ARG A 147 19.99 27.02 -46.38
C ARG A 147 21.32 27.46 -46.99
N SER A 148 22.29 26.53 -47.12
CA SER A 148 23.57 26.80 -47.76
C SER A 148 23.40 27.22 -49.22
N THR A 149 22.60 26.47 -50.00
CA THR A 149 22.31 26.80 -51.40
C THR A 149 21.66 28.17 -51.54
N LYS A 150 20.64 28.48 -50.73
CA LYS A 150 19.97 29.79 -50.72
C LYS A 150 20.94 30.94 -50.41
N LEU A 151 21.82 30.75 -49.43
CA LEU A 151 22.83 31.75 -49.06
C LEU A 151 23.82 31.99 -50.21
N PHE A 152 24.27 30.92 -50.86
CA PHE A 152 25.15 31.00 -52.02
C PHE A 152 24.49 31.77 -53.18
N GLU A 153 23.25 31.42 -53.55
CA GLU A 153 22.50 32.10 -54.60
C GLU A 153 22.28 33.60 -54.30
N LEU A 154 21.91 33.93 -53.07
CA LEU A 154 21.74 35.34 -52.64
C LEU A 154 23.04 36.12 -52.73
N THR A 155 24.18 35.48 -52.45
CA THR A 155 25.50 36.11 -52.53
C THR A 155 25.90 36.33 -53.98
N LEU A 156 25.69 35.35 -54.87
CA LEU A 156 25.95 35.49 -56.29
C LEU A 156 25.14 36.63 -56.92
N LYS A 157 23.85 36.74 -56.59
CA LYS A 157 22.97 37.83 -57.06
C LYS A 157 23.43 39.24 -56.66
N LYS A 158 24.30 39.38 -55.66
CA LYS A 158 24.86 40.67 -55.25
C LYS A 158 26.15 41.03 -55.99
N LEU A 159 26.79 40.05 -56.65
CA LEU A 159 28.09 40.21 -57.30
C LEU A 159 27.99 40.38 -58.82
N ILE A 160 26.81 40.15 -59.40
CA ILE A 160 26.47 40.34 -60.82
C ILE A 160 25.51 41.52 -60.91
#